data_AF-A0A947CDL0-F1
#
_entry.id   AF-A0A947CDL0-F1
#
_cell.length_a   1.000
_cell.length_b   1.000
_cell.length_c   1.000
_cell.angle_alpha   90.00
_cell.angle_beta   90.00
_cell.angle_gamma   90.00
#
_symmetry.space_group_name_H-M   'P 1'
#
loop_
_entity.id
_entity.type
_entity.pdbx_description
1 polymer ?
#
loop_
_entity_poly.entity_id
_entity_poly.type
_entity_poly.pdbx_seq_one_letter_code
_entity_poly.pdbx_strand_id
1 'polypeptide(L)'
;MTSRILRRLTAAFALSVLALTPPVRAGGDLYTMVNIGKPDGADSVIGVRMNNHGHIAGYSIFYGAEPSIRGWVWRPESGFEMLPSPPDMFLGRFRAMDISDSGIVAGDGGFDAGIAWRLEDGVYETFGQIDGMPIAYLGGVNEAGDVVGTSKDASITTPDRAFIDGDDGGTIAISTAHSRATDVNDVGQVCGYASGETAFGAYRWDRAGGLQFLGTAGLSYSFANGINDHGDVVGSARSTSGHTTAAWIYSDELGQQIIPAPAGRKGAVAINNLGEVVGNTEPGSGPSFGWLWTPLAGTRTIFEVFDYVTVGLSGVVARDINDEGQILAYGYDNTAGEFRTILLTPVDTATGACCLDAGGCTADVTEDDCATMAGLYLGGGTTCASCTPVGSCCLTDGDCIEFQTEDDCLAVAGLFQGDATSCATAGCEPFLPNDDCADAIPIILGNTPFSTLGATTDGPALPASCMEPAGTFFGMDVWFRYVPDGTGTLTVSTCDQADYDTRLAAYVGSCDQAEIVACVDDTFDPFCFGGTSIMDVPVTCGEPVLLRVGSFSVYTGTGTLTLTFEGDGCKLPGDVDGDGIVGFLDLLAVLSAWGPCAACPADLNGDGVVDFVDLLSVLAGWSG
;
A
#
# COMPACT_ATOMS: atom_id res chain seq x y z
N MET A 1 -50.72 40.24 36.11
CA MET A 1 -51.04 39.42 34.92
C MET A 1 -50.08 39.83 33.83
N THR A 2 -48.89 39.21 33.79
CA THR A 2 -47.76 39.65 32.97
C THR A 2 -46.85 38.47 32.66
N SER A 3 -46.59 38.27 31.36
CA SER A 3 -45.33 37.83 30.75
C SER A 3 -44.77 36.43 31.05
N ARG A 4 -44.91 35.51 30.09
CA ARG A 4 -43.83 34.83 29.32
C ARG A 4 -44.33 33.49 28.73
N ILE A 5 -45.01 33.59 27.58
CA ILE A 5 -45.16 32.50 26.60
C ILE A 5 -44.70 33.12 25.28
N LEU A 6 -43.48 32.83 24.84
CA LEU A 6 -43.03 32.91 23.44
C LEU A 6 -41.59 32.34 23.36
N ARG A 7 -41.44 31.13 22.79
CA ARG A 7 -40.27 30.63 22.02
C ARG A 7 -40.47 29.14 21.72
N ARG A 8 -41.28 28.86 20.70
CA ARG A 8 -41.22 27.67 19.83
C ARG A 8 -41.51 28.14 18.40
N LEU A 9 -40.84 27.52 17.43
CA LEU A 9 -40.93 27.66 15.98
C LEU A 9 -40.14 28.83 15.36
N THR A 10 -38.91 28.55 14.91
CA THR A 10 -38.42 28.77 13.54
C THR A 10 -36.93 28.45 13.44
N ALA A 11 -36.59 27.32 12.83
CA ALA A 11 -35.33 27.11 12.09
C ALA A 11 -35.55 25.86 11.22
N ALA A 12 -36.22 26.08 10.09
CA ALA A 12 -36.37 25.09 9.04
C ALA A 12 -35.06 25.02 8.25
N PHE A 13 -34.57 23.80 8.08
CA PHE A 13 -33.86 23.25 6.93
C PHE A 13 -33.54 24.25 5.80
N ALA A 14 -32.28 24.65 5.71
CA ALA A 14 -31.62 25.03 4.47
C ALA A 14 -30.10 24.96 4.69
N LEU A 15 -29.54 23.76 4.61
CA LEU A 15 -28.14 23.62 4.19
C LEU A 15 -28.15 22.64 3.02
N SER A 16 -28.05 23.23 1.83
CA SER A 16 -27.56 22.55 0.63
C SER A 16 -26.18 22.01 0.93
N VAL A 17 -26.11 20.78 1.41
CA VAL A 17 -24.87 20.00 1.34
C VAL A 17 -24.75 19.66 -0.14
N LEU A 18 -23.85 20.39 -0.81
CA LEU A 18 -23.18 19.90 -1.99
C LEU A 18 -22.82 18.45 -1.66
N ALA A 19 -23.42 17.47 -2.34
CA ALA A 19 -22.95 16.10 -2.28
C ALA A 19 -21.58 16.11 -2.94
N LEU A 20 -20.57 16.55 -2.18
CA LEU A 20 -19.23 16.03 -2.31
C LEU A 20 -19.42 14.55 -2.02
N THR A 21 -19.60 13.78 -3.10
CA THR A 21 -19.07 12.44 -3.11
C THR A 21 -17.70 12.56 -2.49
N PRO A 22 -17.39 11.89 -1.36
CA PRO A 22 -16.00 11.81 -0.94
C PRO A 22 -15.24 11.35 -2.18
N PRO A 23 -14.07 11.92 -2.49
CA PRO A 23 -13.25 11.31 -3.52
C PRO A 23 -13.16 9.83 -3.15
N VAL A 24 -13.71 8.97 -4.00
CA VAL A 24 -13.34 7.56 -3.98
C VAL A 24 -11.88 7.62 -4.35
N ARG A 25 -11.02 7.68 -3.34
CA ARG A 25 -9.60 7.49 -3.55
C ARG A 25 -9.48 6.04 -3.97
N ALA A 26 -9.23 5.82 -5.24
CA ALA A 26 -8.65 4.57 -5.67
C ALA A 26 -7.26 4.52 -5.03
N GLY A 27 -7.05 3.59 -4.09
CA GLY A 27 -5.75 3.29 -3.49
C GLY A 27 -5.48 3.99 -2.15
N GLY A 28 -5.58 3.23 -1.06
CA GLY A 28 -5.16 3.58 0.28
C GLY A 28 -5.92 2.74 1.29
N ASP A 29 -5.24 1.77 1.91
CA ASP A 29 -5.83 0.95 2.97
C ASP A 29 -6.20 1.84 4.16
N LEU A 30 -7.40 1.65 4.72
CA LEU A 30 -7.80 2.32 5.98
C LEU A 30 -7.12 1.69 7.18
N TYR A 31 -6.59 0.49 7.01
CA TYR A 31 -5.91 -0.28 8.04
C TYR A 31 -4.65 -0.93 7.46
N THR A 32 -3.55 -0.87 8.22
CA THR A 32 -2.39 -1.72 7.99
C THR A 32 -2.56 -3.05 8.72
N MET A 33 -1.92 -4.12 8.23
CA MET A 33 -2.04 -5.46 8.80
C MET A 33 -0.70 -5.95 9.34
N VAL A 34 -0.71 -6.43 10.58
CA VAL A 34 0.39 -7.18 11.20
C VAL A 34 -0.04 -8.63 11.38
N ASN A 35 0.76 -9.54 10.84
CA ASN A 35 0.61 -10.97 11.09
C ASN A 35 1.30 -11.33 12.40
N ILE A 36 0.53 -11.82 13.37
CA ILE A 36 1.01 -12.08 14.73
C ILE A 36 1.96 -13.29 14.77
N GLY A 37 2.03 -14.10 13.70
CA GLY A 37 2.89 -15.27 13.62
C GLY A 37 2.42 -16.39 14.57
N LYS A 38 3.30 -17.34 14.89
CA LYS A 38 3.00 -18.41 15.85
C LYS A 38 4.21 -18.75 16.73
N PRO A 39 4.01 -19.20 17.98
CA PRO A 39 5.10 -19.71 18.81
C PRO A 39 5.79 -20.94 18.18
N ASP A 40 7.08 -21.12 18.49
CA ASP A 40 7.85 -22.26 17.98
C ASP A 40 7.21 -23.60 18.35
N GLY A 41 7.03 -24.45 17.33
CA GLY A 41 6.43 -25.77 17.48
C GLY A 41 4.91 -25.77 17.67
N ALA A 42 4.23 -24.62 17.68
CA ALA A 42 2.77 -24.57 17.73
C ALA A 42 2.14 -24.97 16.40
N ASP A 43 1.11 -25.80 16.45
CA ASP A 43 0.31 -26.19 15.29
C ASP A 43 -0.81 -25.19 15.01
N SER A 44 -1.22 -24.41 16.01
CA SER A 44 -2.25 -23.38 15.86
C SER A 44 -2.02 -22.23 16.83
N VAL A 45 -2.46 -21.04 16.43
CA VAL A 45 -2.35 -19.80 17.20
C VAL A 45 -3.69 -19.08 17.18
N ILE A 46 -4.25 -18.78 18.35
CA ILE A 46 -5.55 -18.16 18.50
C ILE A 46 -5.42 -16.95 19.42
N GLY A 47 -5.42 -15.74 18.85
CA GLY A 47 -5.68 -14.51 19.61
C GLY A 47 -7.15 -14.41 19.99
N VAL A 48 -7.43 -13.99 21.21
CA VAL A 48 -8.78 -13.98 21.79
C VAL A 48 -9.25 -12.56 22.07
N ARG A 49 -8.44 -11.77 22.80
CA ARG A 49 -8.73 -10.40 23.26
C ARG A 49 -7.49 -9.53 23.16
N MET A 50 -7.67 -8.22 23.06
CA MET A 50 -6.60 -7.25 23.13
C MET A 50 -6.93 -6.09 24.07
N ASN A 51 -5.88 -5.49 24.63
CA ASN A 51 -6.00 -4.27 25.41
C ASN A 51 -5.75 -3.01 24.54
N ASN A 52 -5.85 -1.82 25.12
CA ASN A 52 -5.63 -0.53 24.44
C ASN A 52 -4.17 -0.26 24.06
N HIS A 53 -3.23 -1.06 24.56
CA HIS A 53 -1.82 -1.02 24.11
C HIS A 53 -1.56 -1.92 22.88
N GLY A 54 -2.59 -2.63 22.40
CA GLY A 54 -2.45 -3.62 21.32
C GLY A 54 -1.76 -4.91 21.77
N HIS A 55 -1.67 -5.18 23.08
CA HIS A 55 -1.21 -6.46 23.61
C HIS A 55 -2.34 -7.48 23.47
N ILE A 56 -2.02 -8.68 22.99
CA ILE A 56 -3.00 -9.70 22.66
C ILE A 56 -2.83 -10.89 23.60
N ALA A 57 -3.90 -11.30 24.29
CA ALA A 57 -3.96 -12.58 24.97
C ALA A 57 -4.51 -13.67 24.05
N GLY A 58 -3.92 -14.85 24.15
CA GLY A 58 -4.36 -15.98 23.34
C GLY A 58 -3.82 -17.32 23.81
N TYR A 59 -4.03 -18.34 22.98
CA TYR A 59 -3.53 -19.67 23.25
C TYR A 59 -3.12 -20.40 21.97
N SER A 60 -2.25 -21.39 22.14
CA SER A 60 -1.73 -22.23 21.05
C SER A 60 -1.93 -23.70 21.35
N ILE A 61 -2.17 -24.49 20.30
CA ILE A 61 -2.35 -25.94 20.37
C ILE A 61 -1.08 -26.61 19.82
N PHE A 62 -0.66 -27.67 20.51
CA PHE A 62 0.48 -28.52 20.14
C PHE A 62 0.00 -29.97 20.04
N TYR A 63 0.15 -30.61 18.88
CA TYR A 63 -0.31 -31.98 18.55
C TYR A 63 0.80 -33.04 18.62
N GLY A 64 1.98 -32.69 19.15
CA GLY A 64 3.09 -33.64 19.35
C GLY A 64 2.75 -34.82 20.27
N ALA A 65 3.76 -35.65 20.59
CA ALA A 65 3.58 -36.85 21.42
C ALA A 65 2.91 -36.59 22.78
N GLU A 66 3.03 -35.37 23.30
CA GLU A 66 2.32 -34.86 24.48
C GLU A 66 1.46 -33.65 24.09
N PRO A 67 0.19 -33.85 23.65
CA PRO A 67 -0.65 -32.76 23.21
C PRO A 67 -0.96 -31.78 24.35
N SER A 68 -0.76 -30.48 24.08
CA SER A 68 -0.92 -29.40 25.08
C SER A 68 -1.57 -28.16 24.47
N ILE A 69 -2.21 -27.36 25.33
CA ILE A 69 -2.75 -26.03 25.02
C ILE A 69 -2.15 -25.03 26.00
N ARG A 70 -1.44 -24.04 25.49
CA ARG A 70 -0.71 -23.09 26.32
C ARG A 70 -1.13 -21.67 26.02
N GLY A 71 -1.42 -20.91 27.08
CA GLY A 71 -1.67 -19.49 27.00
C GLY A 71 -0.40 -18.70 26.68
N TRP A 72 -0.57 -17.58 25.99
CA TRP A 72 0.49 -16.64 25.66
C TRP A 72 -0.05 -15.21 25.65
N VAL A 73 0.87 -14.26 25.77
CA VAL A 73 0.65 -12.86 25.43
C VAL A 73 1.55 -12.51 24.25
N TRP A 74 1.05 -11.72 23.32
CA TRP A 74 1.85 -11.12 22.26
C TRP A 74 1.88 -9.61 22.46
N ARG A 75 3.06 -9.01 22.31
CA ARG A 75 3.23 -7.56 22.37
C ARG A 75 3.94 -7.07 21.10
N PRO A 76 3.54 -5.93 20.51
CA PRO A 76 4.22 -5.37 19.33
C PRO A 76 5.74 -5.22 19.53
N GLU A 77 6.16 -4.86 20.73
CA GLU A 77 7.54 -4.56 21.10
C GLU A 77 8.41 -5.80 21.39
N SER A 78 7.82 -6.93 21.78
CA SER A 78 8.56 -8.11 22.26
C SER A 78 8.16 -9.43 21.59
N GLY A 79 7.11 -9.44 20.78
CA GLY A 79 6.56 -10.66 20.19
C GLY A 79 5.87 -11.56 21.22
N PHE A 80 5.94 -12.88 21.00
CA PHE A 80 5.29 -13.86 21.86
C PHE A 80 6.03 -14.07 23.19
N GLU A 81 5.25 -14.04 24.26
CA GLU A 81 5.62 -14.51 25.58
C GLU A 81 4.70 -15.68 25.97
N MET A 82 5.27 -16.88 26.05
CA MET A 82 4.53 -18.04 26.55
C MET A 82 4.34 -17.91 28.05
N LEU A 83 3.09 -18.02 28.50
CA LEU A 83 2.80 -17.92 29.92
C LEU A 83 3.30 -19.17 30.67
N PRO A 84 3.79 -19.01 31.92
CA PRO A 84 4.05 -20.15 32.79
C PRO A 84 2.77 -20.99 33.01
N SER A 85 2.93 -22.23 33.44
CA SER A 85 1.73 -23.03 33.79
C SER A 85 1.14 -22.54 35.11
N PRO A 86 -0.17 -22.31 35.19
CA PRO A 86 -0.82 -22.01 36.46
C PRO A 86 -0.59 -23.13 37.50
N PRO A 87 -0.57 -22.81 38.81
CA PRO A 87 -0.53 -23.80 39.87
C PRO A 87 -1.63 -24.85 39.67
N ASP A 88 -1.32 -26.10 39.97
CA ASP A 88 -2.24 -27.25 39.87
C ASP A 88 -2.76 -27.59 38.45
N MET A 89 -2.30 -26.89 37.41
CA MET A 89 -2.61 -27.17 36.01
C MET A 89 -1.45 -27.89 35.31
N PHE A 90 -1.30 -29.19 35.60
CA PHE A 90 -0.26 -30.03 34.99
C PHE A 90 -0.54 -30.30 33.50
N LEU A 91 0.53 -30.41 32.71
CA LEU A 91 0.55 -30.73 31.25
C LEU A 91 0.20 -29.59 30.29
N GLY A 92 0.15 -28.33 30.75
CA GLY A 92 -0.09 -27.18 29.87
C GLY A 92 -1.42 -27.32 29.14
N ARG A 93 -2.53 -27.27 29.87
CA ARG A 93 -3.89 -27.31 29.31
C ARG A 93 -4.67 -26.11 29.82
N PHE A 94 -4.24 -24.92 29.42
CA PHE A 94 -4.82 -23.66 29.86
C PHE A 94 -4.80 -22.65 28.71
N ARG A 95 -5.72 -21.70 28.76
CA ARG A 95 -5.92 -20.68 27.73
C ARG A 95 -5.90 -19.31 28.39
N ALA A 96 -5.13 -18.37 27.86
CA ALA A 96 -5.36 -16.97 28.17
C ALA A 96 -6.55 -16.52 27.32
N MET A 97 -7.53 -15.90 27.98
CA MET A 97 -8.80 -15.54 27.37
C MET A 97 -8.98 -14.04 27.32
N ASP A 98 -8.34 -13.30 28.23
CA ASP A 98 -8.43 -11.85 28.30
C ASP A 98 -7.19 -11.18 28.91
N ILE A 99 -7.00 -9.90 28.61
CA ILE A 99 -5.89 -9.09 29.11
C ILE A 99 -6.34 -7.64 29.35
N SER A 100 -6.01 -7.12 30.53
CA SER A 100 -6.25 -5.72 30.90
C SER A 100 -5.14 -4.78 30.35
N ASP A 101 -5.39 -3.48 30.35
CA ASP A 101 -4.39 -2.43 30.04
C ASP A 101 -3.19 -2.42 31.00
N SER A 102 -3.42 -2.71 32.28
CA SER A 102 -2.34 -2.92 33.27
C SER A 102 -1.58 -4.24 33.08
N GLY A 103 -2.04 -5.11 32.18
CA GLY A 103 -1.40 -6.37 31.83
C GLY A 103 -1.79 -7.55 32.74
N ILE A 104 -2.90 -7.45 33.46
CA ILE A 104 -3.51 -8.57 34.17
C ILE A 104 -4.05 -9.53 33.11
N VAL A 105 -3.59 -10.77 33.11
CA VAL A 105 -4.04 -11.79 32.16
C VAL A 105 -4.94 -12.76 32.87
N ALA A 106 -6.13 -13.00 32.32
CA ALA A 106 -7.04 -13.98 32.87
C ALA A 106 -7.35 -15.08 31.87
N GLY A 107 -7.63 -16.27 32.40
CA GLY A 107 -7.90 -17.42 31.57
C GLY A 107 -8.58 -18.56 32.30
N ASP A 108 -8.70 -19.67 31.57
CA ASP A 108 -9.26 -20.91 32.10
C ASP A 108 -8.38 -22.10 31.74
N GLY A 109 -8.52 -23.21 32.47
CA GLY A 109 -7.71 -24.40 32.23
C GLY A 109 -8.21 -25.67 32.91
N GLY A 110 -7.60 -26.79 32.52
CA GLY A 110 -7.93 -28.13 32.99
C GLY A 110 -9.27 -28.60 32.41
N PHE A 111 -9.26 -29.31 31.27
CA PHE A 111 -10.48 -29.84 30.63
C PHE A 111 -11.37 -30.69 31.55
N ASP A 112 -10.81 -31.26 32.63
CA ASP A 112 -11.52 -32.11 33.59
C ASP A 112 -11.89 -31.40 34.91
N ALA A 113 -11.30 -30.23 35.20
CA ALA A 113 -11.49 -29.49 36.46
C ALA A 113 -12.06 -28.07 36.25
N GLY A 114 -11.74 -27.40 35.14
CA GLY A 114 -12.23 -26.09 34.71
C GLY A 114 -11.93 -24.97 35.70
N ILE A 115 -10.66 -24.67 35.91
CA ILE A 115 -10.25 -23.62 36.85
C ILE A 115 -10.09 -22.31 36.09
N ALA A 116 -10.80 -21.26 36.54
CA ALA A 116 -10.52 -19.89 36.13
C ALA A 116 -9.32 -19.36 36.93
N TRP A 117 -8.49 -18.55 36.29
CA TRP A 117 -7.28 -18.00 36.89
C TRP A 117 -7.03 -16.58 36.38
N ARG A 118 -6.29 -15.82 37.18
CA ARG A 118 -5.61 -14.61 36.73
C ARG A 118 -4.12 -14.67 37.04
N LEU A 119 -3.36 -13.93 36.28
CA LEU A 119 -1.93 -13.72 36.43
C LEU A 119 -1.68 -12.21 36.53
N GLU A 120 -1.17 -11.78 37.68
CA GLU A 120 -0.81 -10.40 37.96
C GLU A 120 0.57 -10.39 38.60
N ASP A 121 1.49 -9.56 38.11
CA ASP A 121 2.87 -9.47 38.61
C ASP A 121 3.60 -10.82 38.74
N GLY A 122 3.32 -11.76 37.83
CA GLY A 122 3.90 -13.10 37.82
C GLY A 122 3.32 -14.05 38.89
N VAL A 123 2.29 -13.64 39.61
CA VAL A 123 1.60 -14.43 40.63
C VAL A 123 0.25 -14.89 40.07
N TYR A 124 0.04 -16.21 40.11
CA TYR A 124 -1.25 -16.78 39.77
C TYR A 124 -2.19 -16.77 40.96
N GLU A 125 -3.44 -16.36 40.70
CA GLU A 125 -4.57 -16.60 41.56
C GLU A 125 -5.61 -17.44 40.82
N THR A 126 -6.16 -18.42 41.52
CA THR A 126 -7.17 -19.33 40.99
C THR A 126 -8.51 -19.07 41.66
N PHE A 127 -9.55 -18.92 40.87
CA PHE A 127 -10.88 -18.63 41.37
C PHE A 127 -11.66 -19.92 41.64
N GLY A 128 -12.33 -19.94 42.80
CA GLY A 128 -12.95 -21.12 43.38
C GLY A 128 -14.27 -21.54 42.73
N GLN A 129 -14.90 -22.55 43.33
CA GLN A 129 -16.21 -23.06 42.88
C GLN A 129 -17.35 -22.13 43.25
N ILE A 130 -18.34 -22.01 42.37
CA ILE A 130 -19.58 -21.27 42.65
C ILE A 130 -20.67 -22.26 42.97
N ASP A 131 -21.20 -22.17 44.19
CA ASP A 131 -22.18 -23.13 44.71
C ASP A 131 -21.74 -24.60 44.57
N GLY A 132 -20.44 -24.87 44.65
CA GLY A 132 -19.86 -26.21 44.51
C GLY A 132 -19.66 -26.69 43.06
N MET A 133 -19.83 -25.81 42.06
CA MET A 133 -19.62 -26.14 40.64
C MET A 133 -18.15 -25.93 40.23
N PRO A 134 -17.45 -26.96 39.73
CA PRO A 134 -16.02 -26.91 39.48
C PRO A 134 -15.61 -26.21 38.18
N ILE A 135 -16.40 -26.28 37.10
CA ILE A 135 -15.93 -25.89 35.76
C ILE A 135 -16.27 -24.44 35.46
N ALA A 136 -15.27 -23.56 35.33
CA ALA A 136 -15.41 -22.18 34.93
C ALA A 136 -14.88 -21.93 33.51
N TYR A 137 -15.67 -21.23 32.69
CA TYR A 137 -15.23 -20.60 31.44
C TYR A 137 -15.07 -19.10 31.68
N LEU A 138 -13.91 -18.55 31.35
CA LEU A 138 -13.66 -17.12 31.54
C LEU A 138 -14.36 -16.28 30.46
N GLY A 139 -14.97 -15.19 30.90
CA GLY A 139 -15.58 -14.16 30.05
C GLY A 139 -14.65 -12.97 29.83
N GLY A 140 -14.07 -12.44 30.91
CA GLY A 140 -13.14 -11.30 30.84
C GLY A 140 -12.51 -10.92 32.18
N VAL A 141 -11.63 -9.93 32.16
CA VAL A 141 -10.96 -9.30 33.30
C VAL A 141 -10.90 -7.79 33.09
N ASN A 142 -11.09 -7.01 34.15
CA ASN A 142 -10.98 -5.55 34.10
C ASN A 142 -9.72 -5.02 34.82
N GLU A 143 -9.52 -3.70 34.78
CA GLU A 143 -8.40 -3.02 35.44
C GLU A 143 -8.36 -3.15 36.97
N ALA A 144 -9.49 -3.48 37.60
CA ALA A 144 -9.54 -3.76 39.03
C ALA A 144 -9.16 -5.21 39.36
N GLY A 145 -8.85 -6.02 38.35
CA GLY A 145 -8.60 -7.45 38.47
C GLY A 145 -9.86 -8.29 38.70
N ASP A 146 -11.07 -7.69 38.64
CA ASP A 146 -12.32 -8.44 38.72
C ASP A 146 -12.40 -9.39 37.52
N VAL A 147 -12.56 -10.68 37.77
CA VAL A 147 -12.68 -11.72 36.75
C VAL A 147 -14.12 -12.19 36.64
N VAL A 148 -14.64 -12.22 35.41
CA VAL A 148 -15.99 -12.72 35.14
C VAL A 148 -15.97 -14.01 34.35
N GLY A 149 -17.01 -14.82 34.51
CA GLY A 149 -17.12 -16.05 33.76
C GLY A 149 -18.41 -16.81 34.01
N THR A 150 -18.38 -18.08 33.63
CA THR A 150 -19.51 -18.99 33.77
C THR A 150 -19.06 -20.27 34.45
N SER A 151 -19.61 -20.58 35.62
CA SER A 151 -19.46 -21.86 36.28
C SER A 151 -20.49 -22.88 35.81
N LYS A 152 -20.08 -24.14 35.75
CA LYS A 152 -20.82 -25.27 35.25
C LYS A 152 -20.50 -26.54 36.07
N ASP A 153 -21.51 -27.37 36.29
CA ASP A 153 -21.35 -28.71 36.84
C ASP A 153 -21.07 -29.72 35.70
N ALA A 154 -20.36 -30.80 35.99
CA ALA A 154 -20.22 -31.96 35.11
C ALA A 154 -21.59 -32.63 34.82
N SER A 155 -22.62 -32.37 35.65
CA SER A 155 -23.99 -32.76 35.38
C SER A 155 -24.67 -31.87 34.33
N ILE A 156 -25.23 -32.49 33.29
CA ILE A 156 -26.05 -31.82 32.25
C ILE A 156 -27.35 -31.20 32.81
N THR A 157 -27.78 -31.57 34.02
CA THR A 157 -29.10 -31.18 34.54
C THR A 157 -29.10 -29.87 35.33
N THR A 158 -27.94 -29.34 35.72
CA THR A 158 -27.82 -28.08 36.45
C THR A 158 -27.55 -26.92 35.51
N PRO A 159 -28.22 -25.78 35.69
CA PRO A 159 -28.00 -24.60 34.85
C PRO A 159 -26.61 -23.99 35.08
N ASP A 160 -25.94 -23.59 33.98
CA ASP A 160 -24.74 -22.75 34.00
C ASP A 160 -24.99 -21.47 34.84
N ARG A 161 -24.00 -20.98 35.60
CA ARG A 161 -24.14 -19.74 36.39
C ARG A 161 -23.02 -18.75 36.09
N ALA A 162 -23.41 -17.53 35.75
CA ALA A 162 -22.51 -16.41 35.56
C ALA A 162 -21.97 -15.89 36.90
N PHE A 163 -20.75 -15.39 36.88
CA PHE A 163 -20.08 -14.86 38.06
C PHE A 163 -19.17 -13.68 37.81
N ILE A 164 -18.87 -12.98 38.90
CA ILE A 164 -17.76 -12.05 39.05
C ILE A 164 -17.01 -12.41 40.33
N ASP A 165 -15.68 -12.42 40.28
CA ASP A 165 -14.78 -12.64 41.40
C ASP A 165 -13.80 -11.47 41.47
N GLY A 166 -13.72 -10.80 42.61
CA GLY A 166 -12.95 -9.58 42.78
C GLY A 166 -11.87 -9.65 43.84
N ASP A 167 -11.00 -8.65 43.87
CA ASP A 167 -9.92 -8.46 44.84
C ASP A 167 -10.37 -8.44 46.31
N ASP A 168 -11.65 -8.18 46.55
CA ASP A 168 -12.26 -8.23 47.88
C ASP A 168 -12.40 -9.67 48.41
N GLY A 169 -12.01 -10.68 47.63
CA GLY A 169 -11.90 -12.09 48.00
C GLY A 169 -13.22 -12.83 48.01
N GLY A 170 -14.23 -12.32 47.29
CA GLY A 170 -15.58 -12.88 47.26
C GLY A 170 -16.09 -13.14 45.84
N THR A 171 -16.40 -14.40 45.54
CA THR A 171 -17.12 -14.76 44.32
C THR A 171 -18.62 -14.45 44.45
N ILE A 172 -19.18 -13.68 43.50
CA ILE A 172 -20.60 -13.34 43.44
C ILE A 172 -21.25 -14.05 42.25
N ALA A 173 -22.31 -14.82 42.52
CA ALA A 173 -23.19 -15.34 41.47
C ALA A 173 -24.09 -14.21 40.94
N ILE A 174 -24.00 -13.92 39.64
CA ILE A 174 -24.77 -12.87 38.97
C ILE A 174 -26.27 -13.22 38.88
N SER A 175 -26.57 -14.51 38.71
CA SER A 175 -27.94 -15.03 38.67
C SER A 175 -28.02 -16.46 39.19
N THR A 176 -29.16 -16.80 39.80
CA THR A 176 -29.48 -18.19 40.18
C THR A 176 -30.09 -18.99 39.03
N ALA A 177 -30.49 -18.33 37.94
CA ALA A 177 -30.97 -18.97 36.72
C ALA A 177 -29.81 -19.30 35.77
N HIS A 178 -30.09 -20.09 34.73
CA HIS A 178 -29.09 -20.37 33.69
C HIS A 178 -28.58 -19.06 33.11
N SER A 179 -27.28 -18.82 33.25
CA SER A 179 -26.66 -17.54 32.90
C SER A 179 -25.21 -17.73 32.46
N ARG A 180 -24.75 -16.85 31.59
CA ARG A 180 -23.34 -16.71 31.21
C ARG A 180 -22.92 -15.25 31.28
N ALA A 181 -21.72 -14.99 31.76
CA ALA A 181 -21.02 -13.71 31.60
C ALA A 181 -20.08 -13.82 30.41
N THR A 182 -20.06 -12.79 29.56
CA THR A 182 -19.24 -12.77 28.34
C THR A 182 -18.17 -11.71 28.38
N ASP A 183 -18.34 -10.65 29.18
CA ASP A 183 -17.43 -9.52 29.21
C ASP A 183 -17.68 -8.63 30.45
N VAL A 184 -16.67 -7.84 30.83
CA VAL A 184 -16.71 -6.91 31.98
C VAL A 184 -15.96 -5.63 31.63
N ASN A 185 -16.49 -4.48 32.06
CA ASN A 185 -15.81 -3.19 31.88
C ASN A 185 -15.11 -2.72 33.17
N ASP A 186 -14.35 -1.62 33.09
CA ASP A 186 -13.52 -1.13 34.19
C ASP A 186 -14.30 -0.51 35.35
N VAL A 187 -15.57 -0.18 35.13
CA VAL A 187 -16.49 0.24 36.19
C VAL A 187 -17.18 -0.95 36.88
N GLY A 188 -16.84 -2.18 36.52
CA GLY A 188 -17.34 -3.41 37.15
C GLY A 188 -18.75 -3.82 36.73
N GLN A 189 -19.18 -3.38 35.55
CA GLN A 189 -20.42 -3.83 34.92
C GLN A 189 -20.15 -5.05 34.06
N VAL A 190 -21.00 -6.07 34.18
CA VAL A 190 -20.86 -7.35 33.50
C VAL A 190 -21.97 -7.51 32.48
N CYS A 191 -21.63 -7.91 31.24
CA CYS A 191 -22.61 -8.27 30.24
C CYS A 191 -22.67 -9.78 30.00
N GLY A 192 -23.79 -10.24 29.48
CA GLY A 192 -23.96 -11.63 29.07
C GLY A 192 -25.40 -11.96 28.74
N TYR A 193 -25.80 -13.22 28.98
CA TYR A 193 -27.18 -13.65 28.77
C TYR A 193 -27.65 -14.62 29.84
N ALA A 194 -28.94 -14.53 30.17
CA ALA A 194 -29.57 -15.35 31.20
C ALA A 194 -30.95 -15.82 30.75
N SER A 195 -31.43 -16.91 31.33
CA SER A 195 -32.82 -17.36 31.15
C SER A 195 -33.77 -16.29 31.68
N GLY A 196 -34.49 -15.64 30.76
CA GLY A 196 -35.61 -14.77 31.08
C GLY A 196 -36.92 -15.57 31.22
N GLU A 197 -38.04 -14.85 31.29
CA GLU A 197 -39.37 -15.46 31.51
C GLU A 197 -39.82 -16.40 30.38
N THR A 198 -39.34 -16.19 29.15
CA THR A 198 -39.77 -16.95 27.96
C THR A 198 -38.64 -17.49 27.09
N ALA A 199 -37.43 -16.91 27.16
CA ALA A 199 -36.24 -17.31 26.39
C ALA A 199 -34.97 -16.69 26.99
N PHE A 200 -33.78 -16.97 26.42
CA PHE A 200 -32.55 -16.27 26.81
C PHE A 200 -32.60 -14.79 26.41
N GLY A 201 -32.32 -13.92 27.37
CA GLY A 201 -32.21 -12.48 27.17
C GLY A 201 -30.83 -11.97 27.54
N ALA A 202 -30.33 -11.01 26.75
CA ALA A 202 -29.11 -10.28 27.06
C ALA A 202 -29.32 -9.44 28.32
N TYR A 203 -28.30 -9.36 29.16
CA TYR A 203 -28.31 -8.55 30.38
C TYR A 203 -27.05 -7.70 30.52
N ARG A 204 -27.20 -6.63 31.32
CA ARG A 204 -26.11 -5.93 32.00
C ARG A 204 -26.33 -6.09 33.51
N TRP A 205 -25.28 -6.31 34.27
CA TRP A 205 -25.32 -6.47 35.72
C TRP A 205 -24.28 -5.56 36.35
N ASP A 206 -24.59 -4.99 37.50
CA ASP A 206 -23.59 -4.36 38.37
C ASP A 206 -23.92 -4.60 39.85
N ARG A 207 -22.95 -4.38 40.74
CA ARG A 207 -23.10 -4.62 42.18
C ARG A 207 -24.23 -3.78 42.81
N ALA A 208 -24.55 -2.61 42.25
CA ALA A 208 -25.49 -1.65 42.85
C ALA A 208 -26.96 -1.84 42.36
N GLY A 209 -27.13 -2.09 41.07
CA GLY A 209 -28.41 -2.23 40.37
C GLY A 209 -28.84 -3.68 40.15
N GLY A 210 -27.91 -4.64 40.25
CA GLY A 210 -28.19 -6.06 39.99
C GLY A 210 -28.45 -6.33 38.51
N LEU A 211 -29.15 -7.44 38.22
CA LEU A 211 -29.35 -7.92 36.85
C LEU A 211 -30.44 -7.13 36.11
N GLN A 212 -30.08 -6.50 34.99
CA GLN A 212 -30.98 -5.77 34.10
C GLN A 212 -31.02 -6.43 32.71
N PHE A 213 -32.19 -6.88 32.27
CA PHE A 213 -32.38 -7.36 30.90
C PHE A 213 -32.48 -6.20 29.90
N LEU A 214 -31.78 -6.31 28.77
CA LEU A 214 -31.62 -5.24 27.77
C LEU A 214 -32.62 -5.33 26.58
N GLY A 215 -33.44 -6.38 26.56
CA GLY A 215 -34.39 -6.65 25.49
C GLY A 215 -33.89 -7.66 24.45
N THR A 216 -34.78 -8.01 23.51
CA THR A 216 -34.56 -9.09 22.52
C THR A 216 -34.33 -8.62 21.08
N ALA A 217 -34.20 -7.31 20.88
CA ALA A 217 -34.05 -6.65 19.59
C ALA A 217 -35.21 -6.98 18.62
N GLY A 218 -36.41 -7.21 19.19
CA GLY A 218 -37.60 -7.64 18.44
C GLY A 218 -37.60 -9.11 18.01
N LEU A 219 -36.62 -9.92 18.43
CA LEU A 219 -36.50 -11.35 18.13
C LEU A 219 -36.78 -12.20 19.38
N SER A 220 -36.50 -13.51 19.30
CA SER A 220 -36.84 -14.50 20.33
C SER A 220 -35.74 -14.68 21.38
N TYR A 221 -34.48 -14.58 20.97
CA TYR A 221 -33.31 -14.74 21.84
C TYR A 221 -32.37 -13.57 21.63
N SER A 222 -31.70 -13.13 22.70
CA SER A 222 -30.66 -12.10 22.62
C SER A 222 -29.48 -12.46 23.51
N PHE A 223 -28.28 -12.14 23.01
CA PHE A 223 -26.98 -12.46 23.61
C PHE A 223 -26.11 -11.21 23.56
N ALA A 224 -25.68 -10.71 24.72
CA ALA A 224 -24.62 -9.72 24.79
C ALA A 224 -23.27 -10.40 24.57
N ASN A 225 -22.36 -9.72 23.89
CA ASN A 225 -21.04 -10.23 23.53
C ASN A 225 -19.89 -9.32 24.01
N GLY A 226 -20.12 -8.01 24.10
CA GLY A 226 -19.12 -7.05 24.56
C GLY A 226 -19.74 -5.81 25.22
N ILE A 227 -18.98 -5.16 26.09
CA ILE A 227 -19.36 -3.95 26.83
C ILE A 227 -18.19 -2.95 26.88
N ASN A 228 -18.47 -1.66 26.74
CA ASN A 228 -17.46 -0.59 26.92
C ASN A 228 -17.59 0.06 28.32
N ASP A 229 -16.69 0.97 28.69
CA ASP A 229 -16.68 1.64 30.00
C ASP A 229 -17.78 2.68 30.19
N HIS A 230 -18.42 3.10 29.09
CA HIS A 230 -19.67 3.87 29.15
C HIS A 230 -20.87 3.00 29.55
N GLY A 231 -20.71 1.68 29.54
CA GLY A 231 -21.76 0.71 29.85
C GLY A 231 -22.66 0.38 28.65
N ASP A 232 -22.25 0.77 27.44
CA ASP A 232 -22.90 0.38 26.19
C ASP A 232 -22.61 -1.08 25.90
N VAL A 233 -23.64 -1.82 25.51
CA VAL A 233 -23.55 -3.28 25.30
C VAL A 233 -23.89 -3.62 23.86
N VAL A 234 -23.07 -4.44 23.23
CA VAL A 234 -23.33 -4.96 21.89
C VAL A 234 -23.57 -6.45 21.89
N GLY A 235 -24.25 -6.93 20.85
CA GLY A 235 -24.49 -8.35 20.75
C GLY A 235 -25.23 -8.81 19.50
N SER A 236 -25.83 -9.98 19.65
CA SER A 236 -26.62 -10.63 18.60
C SER A 236 -27.98 -11.05 19.12
N ALA A 237 -28.97 -11.01 18.24
CA ALA A 237 -30.31 -11.53 18.52
C ALA A 237 -30.72 -12.49 17.42
N ARG A 238 -31.56 -13.49 17.74
CA ARG A 238 -32.03 -14.47 16.75
C ARG A 238 -33.45 -14.94 16.98
N SER A 239 -34.12 -15.34 15.91
CA SER A 239 -35.43 -16.02 15.98
C SER A 239 -35.30 -17.44 16.54
N THR A 240 -36.41 -18.06 16.92
CA THR A 240 -36.44 -19.45 17.41
C THR A 240 -35.89 -20.47 16.42
N SER A 241 -36.03 -20.23 15.11
CA SER A 241 -35.44 -21.10 14.10
C SER A 241 -33.93 -20.86 13.91
N GLY A 242 -33.38 -19.78 14.48
CA GLY A 242 -31.99 -19.36 14.29
C GLY A 242 -31.66 -18.80 12.90
N HIS A 243 -32.63 -18.73 11.98
CA HIS A 243 -32.40 -18.29 10.60
C HIS A 243 -32.43 -16.76 10.44
N THR A 244 -33.14 -16.06 11.33
CA THR A 244 -33.17 -14.60 11.37
C THR A 244 -32.28 -14.14 12.49
N THR A 245 -31.32 -13.27 12.20
CA THR A 245 -30.41 -12.71 13.19
C THR A 245 -30.27 -11.20 13.02
N ALA A 246 -29.97 -10.50 14.10
CA ALA A 246 -29.64 -9.08 14.09
C ALA A 246 -28.40 -8.81 14.96
N ALA A 247 -27.56 -7.88 14.50
CA ALA A 247 -26.58 -7.23 15.36
C ALA A 247 -27.24 -6.02 16.03
N TRP A 248 -26.94 -5.77 17.30
CA TRP A 248 -27.56 -4.70 18.06
C TRP A 248 -26.57 -4.04 19.02
N ILE A 249 -26.87 -2.80 19.39
CA ILE A 249 -26.21 -2.00 20.43
C ILE A 249 -27.26 -1.50 21.42
N TYR A 250 -26.92 -1.42 22.70
CA TYR A 250 -27.74 -0.84 23.77
C TYR A 250 -26.96 0.29 24.43
N SER A 251 -27.60 1.46 24.57
CA SER A 251 -27.17 2.54 25.48
C SER A 251 -28.31 2.89 26.43
N ASP A 252 -28.02 3.53 27.56
CA ASP A 252 -29.05 3.97 28.49
C ASP A 252 -29.96 5.06 27.89
N GLU A 253 -29.45 5.89 26.98
CA GLU A 253 -30.19 6.97 26.32
C GLU A 253 -31.13 6.47 25.22
N LEU A 254 -30.66 5.50 24.42
CA LEU A 254 -31.36 5.06 23.20
C LEU A 254 -32.05 3.69 23.38
N GLY A 255 -31.74 2.97 24.45
CA GLY A 255 -32.10 1.57 24.59
C GLY A 255 -31.50 0.71 23.47
N GLN A 256 -32.10 -0.45 23.22
CA GLN A 256 -31.58 -1.39 22.22
C GLN A 256 -31.94 -0.95 20.79
N GLN A 257 -30.91 -0.77 19.97
CA GLN A 257 -30.97 -0.38 18.56
C GLN A 257 -30.37 -1.47 17.67
N ILE A 258 -30.89 -1.59 16.45
CA ILE A 258 -30.35 -2.52 15.44
C ILE A 258 -29.21 -1.85 14.69
N ILE A 259 -28.06 -2.52 14.61
CA ILE A 259 -26.94 -2.08 13.78
C ILE A 259 -27.20 -2.50 12.32
N PRO A 260 -27.18 -1.57 11.35
CA PRO A 260 -27.32 -1.91 9.93
C PRO A 260 -26.09 -2.68 9.41
N ALA A 261 -26.07 -4.00 9.56
CA ALA A 261 -24.95 -4.86 9.13
C ALA A 261 -25.26 -5.65 7.83
N PRO A 262 -24.22 -6.17 7.14
CA PRO A 262 -24.34 -6.87 5.86
C PRO A 262 -25.39 -8.00 5.84
N ALA A 263 -25.87 -8.35 4.64
CA ALA A 263 -26.86 -9.40 4.45
C ALA A 263 -26.27 -10.79 4.81
N GLY A 264 -27.07 -11.63 5.46
CA GLY A 264 -26.63 -12.90 6.04
C GLY A 264 -26.93 -13.00 7.54
N ARG A 265 -26.51 -14.11 8.16
CA ARG A 265 -26.56 -14.25 9.62
C ARG A 265 -25.45 -13.41 10.22
N LYS A 266 -25.75 -12.61 11.23
CA LYS A 266 -24.87 -11.54 11.71
C LYS A 266 -25.00 -11.30 13.20
N GLY A 267 -23.94 -10.77 13.80
CA GLY A 267 -23.90 -10.35 15.20
C GLY A 267 -22.73 -9.41 15.45
N ALA A 268 -22.90 -8.45 16.36
CA ALA A 268 -21.81 -7.65 16.89
C ALA A 268 -20.99 -8.50 17.87
N VAL A 269 -19.68 -8.26 17.94
CA VAL A 269 -18.72 -9.06 18.70
C VAL A 269 -18.10 -8.24 19.83
N ALA A 270 -17.61 -7.04 19.52
CA ALA A 270 -16.92 -6.17 20.48
C ALA A 270 -17.22 -4.69 20.18
N ILE A 271 -17.03 -3.84 21.18
CA ILE A 271 -17.24 -2.40 21.14
C ILE A 271 -16.13 -1.70 21.93
N ASN A 272 -15.62 -0.58 21.42
CA ASN A 272 -14.65 0.26 22.13
C ASN A 272 -15.34 1.46 22.82
N ASN A 273 -14.59 2.25 23.59
CA ASN A 273 -15.09 3.45 24.28
C ASN A 273 -15.44 4.60 23.33
N LEU A 274 -15.00 4.55 22.07
CA LEU A 274 -15.45 5.48 21.02
C LEU A 274 -16.85 5.11 20.45
N GLY A 275 -17.41 3.97 20.86
CA GLY A 275 -18.69 3.46 20.38
C GLY A 275 -18.60 2.80 19.00
N GLU A 276 -17.40 2.46 18.56
CA GLU A 276 -17.16 1.71 17.33
C GLU A 276 -17.35 0.22 17.59
N VAL A 277 -18.02 -0.45 16.66
CA VAL A 277 -18.46 -1.84 16.85
C VAL A 277 -17.94 -2.71 15.74
N VAL A 278 -17.27 -3.80 16.10
CA VAL A 278 -16.93 -4.85 15.14
C VAL A 278 -17.90 -6.01 15.25
N GLY A 279 -18.15 -6.67 14.13
CA GLY A 279 -18.97 -7.87 14.10
C GLY A 279 -18.72 -8.72 12.88
N ASN A 280 -19.46 -9.83 12.78
CA ASN A 280 -19.25 -10.83 11.73
C ASN A 280 -20.55 -11.15 11.00
N THR A 281 -20.41 -11.58 9.75
CA THR A 281 -21.52 -12.03 8.89
C THR A 281 -21.19 -13.38 8.23
N GLU A 282 -22.14 -14.32 8.33
CA GLU A 282 -22.22 -15.53 7.51
C GLU A 282 -23.18 -15.28 6.34
N PRO A 283 -22.68 -15.08 5.11
CA PRO A 283 -23.51 -14.72 3.95
C PRO A 283 -24.40 -15.85 3.43
N GLY A 284 -24.21 -17.09 3.91
CA GLY A 284 -24.93 -18.29 3.46
C GLY A 284 -24.24 -19.06 2.32
N SER A 285 -23.35 -18.41 1.57
CA SER A 285 -22.44 -19.02 0.61
C SER A 285 -21.10 -18.26 0.60
N GLY A 286 -19.99 -18.99 0.59
CA GLY A 286 -18.66 -18.39 0.75
C GLY A 286 -18.25 -18.25 2.21
N PRO A 287 -17.05 -17.71 2.47
CA PRO A 287 -16.52 -17.60 3.81
C PRO A 287 -17.20 -16.48 4.61
N SER A 288 -17.19 -16.61 5.93
CA SER A 288 -17.68 -15.56 6.84
C SER A 288 -16.73 -14.36 6.82
N PHE A 289 -17.23 -13.16 7.07
CA PHE A 289 -16.40 -11.96 7.07
C PHE A 289 -16.78 -10.96 8.16
N GLY A 290 -15.78 -10.21 8.60
CA GLY A 290 -15.90 -9.14 9.58
C GLY A 290 -16.43 -7.85 8.98
N TRP A 291 -16.92 -6.97 9.84
CA TRP A 291 -17.33 -5.61 9.51
C TRP A 291 -17.09 -4.69 10.70
N LEU A 292 -16.86 -3.41 10.41
CA LEU A 292 -16.73 -2.30 11.36
C LEU A 292 -17.93 -1.37 11.16
N TRP A 293 -18.62 -1.02 12.23
CA TRP A 293 -19.65 0.00 12.25
C TRP A 293 -19.21 1.16 13.13
N THR A 294 -19.35 2.38 12.63
CA THR A 294 -19.20 3.59 13.43
C THR A 294 -20.46 4.45 13.35
N PRO A 295 -20.77 5.26 14.38
CA PRO A 295 -21.93 6.15 14.35
C PRO A 295 -21.89 7.14 13.17
N LEU A 296 -20.70 7.55 12.72
CA LEU A 296 -20.50 8.56 11.67
C LEU A 296 -20.49 7.97 10.26
N ALA A 297 -19.80 6.84 10.07
CA ALA A 297 -19.55 6.27 8.75
C ALA A 297 -20.49 5.10 8.38
N GLY A 298 -21.26 4.59 9.35
CA GLY A 298 -22.06 3.38 9.17
C GLY A 298 -21.18 2.14 9.06
N THR A 299 -21.72 1.07 8.46
CA THR A 299 -21.01 -0.21 8.37
C THR A 299 -20.15 -0.30 7.12
N ARG A 300 -18.90 -0.71 7.31
CA ARG A 300 -17.95 -1.12 6.27
C ARG A 300 -17.52 -2.55 6.52
N THR A 301 -17.44 -3.35 5.48
CA THR A 301 -16.92 -4.72 5.56
C THR A 301 -15.41 -4.70 5.70
N ILE A 302 -14.85 -5.77 6.24
CA ILE A 302 -13.39 -5.86 6.41
C ILE A 302 -12.64 -5.75 5.07
N PHE A 303 -13.26 -6.18 3.97
CA PHE A 303 -12.71 -6.09 2.61
C PHE A 303 -12.71 -4.67 2.02
N GLU A 304 -13.47 -3.75 2.61
CA GLU A 304 -13.50 -2.34 2.21
C GLU A 304 -12.50 -1.50 3.02
N VAL A 305 -11.88 -2.07 4.05
CA VAL A 305 -10.97 -1.36 4.96
C VAL A 305 -9.51 -1.83 4.90
N PHE A 306 -9.24 -3.01 4.32
CA PHE A 306 -7.87 -3.48 4.01
C PHE A 306 -7.82 -4.35 2.74
N ASP A 307 -6.72 -4.29 1.98
CA ASP A 307 -6.47 -5.14 0.82
C ASP A 307 -6.15 -6.60 1.22
N TYR A 308 -7.20 -7.41 1.31
CA TYR A 308 -7.09 -8.83 1.63
C TYR A 308 -6.55 -9.70 0.49
N VAL A 309 -6.60 -9.21 -0.75
CA VAL A 309 -6.24 -9.99 -1.94
C VAL A 309 -4.74 -10.12 -2.05
N THR A 310 -4.01 -9.03 -1.81
CA THR A 310 -2.53 -9.04 -1.81
C THR A 310 -1.94 -9.86 -0.67
N VAL A 311 -2.65 -9.98 0.47
CA VAL A 311 -2.18 -10.75 1.63
C VAL A 311 -2.64 -12.22 1.66
N GLY A 312 -3.43 -12.67 0.67
CA GLY A 312 -3.78 -14.08 0.48
C GLY A 312 -4.72 -14.70 1.52
N LEU A 313 -5.38 -13.87 2.35
CA LEU A 313 -6.30 -14.32 3.40
C LEU A 313 -7.72 -14.47 2.88
N SER A 314 -8.45 -15.45 3.40
CA SER A 314 -9.89 -15.64 3.16
C SER A 314 -10.66 -15.77 4.46
N GLY A 315 -11.91 -15.32 4.45
CA GLY A 315 -12.80 -15.46 5.58
C GLY A 315 -12.36 -14.72 6.84
N VAL A 316 -11.86 -13.50 6.66
CA VAL A 316 -11.35 -12.68 7.76
C VAL A 316 -12.51 -12.19 8.62
N VAL A 317 -12.51 -12.53 9.89
CA VAL A 317 -13.56 -12.16 10.85
C VAL A 317 -12.95 -11.50 12.08
N ALA A 318 -13.66 -10.50 12.61
CA ALA A 318 -13.23 -9.75 13.78
C ALA A 318 -13.43 -10.55 15.07
N ARG A 319 -12.53 -10.36 16.02
CA ARG A 319 -12.54 -10.91 17.37
C ARG A 319 -12.70 -9.83 18.42
N ASP A 320 -12.07 -8.68 18.21
CA ASP A 320 -12.02 -7.61 19.19
C ASP A 320 -11.69 -6.25 18.57
N ILE A 321 -11.98 -5.16 19.29
CA ILE A 321 -11.61 -3.77 18.93
C ILE A 321 -11.20 -3.00 20.18
N ASN A 322 -10.11 -2.22 20.11
CA ASN A 322 -9.65 -1.38 21.21
C ASN A 322 -9.95 0.11 20.97
N ASP A 323 -9.62 0.97 21.94
CA ASP A 323 -9.91 2.40 21.88
C ASP A 323 -9.06 3.17 20.86
N GLU A 324 -7.93 2.60 20.43
CA GLU A 324 -7.12 3.10 19.31
C GLU A 324 -7.71 2.69 17.94
N GLY A 325 -8.88 2.03 17.93
CA GLY A 325 -9.56 1.57 16.72
C GLY A 325 -8.90 0.36 16.05
N GLN A 326 -7.90 -0.26 16.68
CA GLN A 326 -7.27 -1.48 16.19
C GLN A 326 -8.25 -2.64 16.28
N ILE A 327 -8.19 -3.54 15.30
CA ILE A 327 -9.09 -4.70 15.20
C ILE A 327 -8.26 -5.97 15.25
N LEU A 328 -8.51 -6.80 16.27
CA LEU A 328 -8.00 -8.17 16.33
C LEU A 328 -8.91 -9.03 15.45
N ALA A 329 -8.32 -9.77 14.52
CA ALA A 329 -9.07 -10.62 13.59
C ALA A 329 -8.38 -11.97 13.38
N TYR A 330 -9.10 -12.90 12.78
CA TYR A 330 -8.51 -14.13 12.25
C TYR A 330 -8.92 -14.35 10.79
N GLY A 331 -8.04 -14.93 9.99
CA GLY A 331 -8.29 -15.29 8.60
C GLY A 331 -7.64 -16.61 8.21
N TYR A 332 -8.12 -17.26 7.15
CA TYR A 332 -7.50 -18.46 6.59
C TYR A 332 -6.49 -18.08 5.51
N ASP A 333 -5.22 -18.40 5.74
CA ASP A 333 -4.15 -18.24 4.76
C ASP A 333 -4.19 -19.39 3.76
N ASN A 334 -4.56 -19.07 2.51
CA ASN A 334 -4.71 -20.08 1.47
C ASN A 334 -3.38 -20.67 0.99
N THR A 335 -2.29 -19.92 1.15
CA THR A 335 -0.95 -20.33 0.71
C THR A 335 -0.31 -21.23 1.76
N ALA A 336 -0.42 -20.86 3.03
CA ALA A 336 0.10 -21.65 4.15
C ALA A 336 -0.84 -22.79 4.56
N GLY A 337 -2.13 -22.71 4.21
CA GLY A 337 -3.14 -23.70 4.59
C GLY A 337 -3.47 -23.70 6.08
N GLU A 338 -3.36 -22.55 6.75
CA GLU A 338 -3.55 -22.42 8.20
C GLU A 338 -4.37 -21.17 8.54
N PHE A 339 -5.04 -21.17 9.71
CA PHE A 339 -5.65 -19.95 10.25
C PHE A 339 -4.60 -19.08 10.91
N ARG A 340 -4.69 -17.77 10.69
CA ARG A 340 -3.78 -16.76 11.22
C ARG A 340 -4.53 -15.74 12.06
N THR A 341 -3.94 -15.38 13.19
CA THR A 341 -4.33 -14.21 13.98
C THR A 341 -3.63 -12.99 13.38
N ILE A 342 -4.40 -11.94 13.12
CA ILE A 342 -3.91 -10.69 12.54
C ILE A 342 -4.38 -9.52 13.39
N LEU A 343 -3.55 -8.47 13.44
CA LEU A 343 -3.90 -7.18 14.03
C LEU A 343 -4.00 -6.16 12.89
N LEU A 344 -5.18 -5.55 12.77
CA LEU A 344 -5.42 -4.46 11.85
C LEU A 344 -5.29 -3.16 12.63
N THR A 345 -4.39 -2.27 12.21
CA THR A 345 -4.17 -0.96 12.85
C THR A 345 -4.66 0.15 11.91
N PRO A 346 -5.52 1.08 12.36
CA PRO A 346 -5.96 2.19 11.53
C PRO A 346 -4.76 2.94 10.95
N VAL A 347 -4.84 3.29 9.67
CA VAL A 347 -3.90 4.22 9.07
C VAL A 347 -4.31 5.61 9.51
N ASP A 348 -3.46 6.27 10.29
CA ASP A 348 -3.68 7.68 10.58
C ASP A 348 -3.52 8.47 9.28
N THR A 349 -4.64 8.96 8.74
CA THR A 349 -4.64 9.83 7.56
C THR A 349 -4.47 11.31 7.91
N ALA A 350 -4.47 11.66 9.19
CA ALA A 350 -4.19 13.03 9.65
C ALA A 350 -2.70 13.35 9.61
N THR A 351 -1.85 12.34 9.70
CA THR A 351 -0.40 12.46 9.65
C THR A 351 0.22 11.56 8.58
N GLY A 352 1.44 11.86 8.15
CA GLY A 352 2.12 11.14 7.06
C GLY A 352 3.59 11.52 6.97
N ALA A 353 4.28 10.98 5.96
CA ALA A 353 5.69 11.22 5.75
C ALA A 353 5.97 12.60 5.16
N CYS A 354 7.00 13.24 5.70
CA CYS A 354 7.55 14.51 5.26
C CYS A 354 8.99 14.31 4.83
N CYS A 355 9.25 14.41 3.53
CA CYS A 355 10.60 14.29 2.98
C CYS A 355 11.30 15.66 3.06
N LEU A 356 12.50 15.68 3.64
CA LEU A 356 13.29 16.88 3.89
C LEU A 356 14.47 16.96 2.92
N ASP A 357 14.88 18.18 2.59
CA ASP A 357 15.91 18.53 1.59
C ASP A 357 17.29 17.87 1.76
N ALA A 358 17.61 17.30 2.94
CA ALA A 358 18.90 16.66 3.22
C ALA A 358 18.86 15.12 3.15
N GLY A 359 17.88 14.55 2.43
CA GLY A 359 17.60 13.10 2.45
C GLY A 359 17.03 12.61 3.79
N GLY A 360 16.61 13.54 4.65
CA GLY A 360 15.92 13.24 5.90
C GLY A 360 14.46 12.95 5.63
N CYS A 361 13.83 12.13 6.46
CA CYS A 361 12.39 12.00 6.46
C CYS A 361 11.87 11.96 7.90
N THR A 362 10.74 12.63 8.11
CA THR A 362 9.98 12.55 9.36
C THR A 362 8.63 11.93 9.05
N ALA A 363 8.33 10.78 9.66
CA ALA A 363 7.01 10.16 9.57
C ALA A 363 6.04 10.81 10.57
N ASP A 364 4.75 10.50 10.42
CA ASP A 364 3.71 10.85 11.39
C ASP A 364 3.61 12.36 11.70
N VAL A 365 3.78 13.21 10.68
CA VAL A 365 3.58 14.67 10.80
C VAL A 365 2.36 15.13 10.02
N THR A 366 1.74 16.23 10.45
CA THR A 366 0.66 16.85 9.68
C THR A 366 1.21 17.58 8.44
N GLU A 367 0.34 17.90 7.49
CA GLU A 367 0.71 18.72 6.32
C GLU A 367 1.29 20.09 6.75
N ASP A 368 0.70 20.72 7.76
CA ASP A 368 1.14 22.02 8.30
C ASP A 368 2.51 21.93 8.99
N ASP A 369 2.74 20.86 9.75
CA ASP A 369 4.04 20.61 10.40
C ASP A 369 5.12 20.32 9.33
N CYS A 370 4.77 19.57 8.29
CA CYS A 370 5.68 19.30 7.17
C CYS A 370 6.08 20.58 6.43
N ALA A 371 5.11 21.45 6.14
CA ALA A 371 5.38 22.75 5.53
C ALA A 371 6.28 23.63 6.41
N THR A 372 6.13 23.56 7.74
CA THR A 372 6.98 24.30 8.69
C THR A 372 8.42 23.80 8.68
N MET A 373 8.64 22.52 8.39
CA MET A 373 9.97 21.93 8.23
C MET A 373 10.57 22.13 6.82
N ALA A 374 9.88 22.87 5.94
CA ALA A 374 10.21 23.01 4.53
C ALA A 374 10.34 21.66 3.79
N GLY A 375 9.57 20.65 4.22
CA GLY A 375 9.55 19.34 3.58
C GLY A 375 8.38 19.14 2.63
N LEU A 376 8.47 18.12 1.80
CA LEU A 376 7.39 17.64 0.93
C LEU A 376 6.52 16.63 1.69
N TYR A 377 5.26 16.98 1.92
CA TYR A 377 4.29 16.08 2.53
C TYR A 377 3.78 15.08 1.49
N LEU A 378 4.00 13.79 1.72
CA LEU A 378 3.58 12.73 0.79
C LEU A 378 2.09 12.35 0.94
N GLY A 379 1.40 12.95 1.91
CA GLY A 379 -0.02 12.69 2.19
C GLY A 379 -0.24 11.79 3.41
N GLY A 380 -1.46 11.82 3.94
CA GLY A 380 -1.82 11.06 5.13
C GLY A 380 -1.67 9.54 4.97
N GLY A 381 -1.07 8.88 5.96
CA GLY A 381 -0.80 7.45 5.99
C GLY A 381 0.44 6.99 5.23
N THR A 382 1.24 7.92 4.68
CA THR A 382 2.49 7.60 4.00
C THR A 382 3.64 7.39 4.99
N THR A 383 4.63 6.58 4.59
CA THR A 383 5.82 6.29 5.42
C THR A 383 7.08 6.85 4.78
N CYS A 384 8.16 6.97 5.56
CA CYS A 384 9.44 7.44 5.04
C CYS A 384 10.06 6.53 3.97
N ALA A 385 9.60 5.28 3.84
CA ALA A 385 10.00 4.41 2.73
C ALA A 385 9.51 4.93 1.36
N SER A 386 8.52 5.82 1.35
CA SER A 386 7.96 6.46 0.15
C SER A 386 8.74 7.70 -0.29
N CYS A 387 9.73 8.17 0.48
CA CYS A 387 10.62 9.24 0.05
C CYS A 387 11.63 8.68 -0.95
N THR A 388 11.41 8.91 -2.25
CA THR A 388 12.45 8.71 -3.26
C THR A 388 13.51 9.79 -3.12
N PRO A 389 14.81 9.48 -3.32
CA PRO A 389 15.82 10.52 -3.45
C PRO A 389 15.42 11.46 -4.59
N VAL A 390 15.35 12.74 -4.27
CA VAL A 390 15.01 13.80 -5.22
C VAL A 390 16.06 14.89 -5.11
N GLY A 391 16.25 15.61 -6.21
CA GLY A 391 17.21 16.70 -6.33
C GLY A 391 16.74 17.74 -7.33
N SER A 392 17.64 18.66 -7.67
CA SER A 392 17.38 19.71 -8.64
C SER A 392 17.73 19.27 -10.06
N CYS A 393 16.91 19.66 -11.04
CA CYS A 393 17.10 19.38 -12.45
C CYS A 393 17.41 20.68 -13.22
N CYS A 394 18.58 20.77 -13.84
CA CYS A 394 18.94 21.91 -14.68
C CYS A 394 18.46 21.68 -16.11
N LEU A 395 17.66 22.59 -16.66
CA LEU A 395 17.20 22.56 -18.03
C LEU A 395 18.22 23.19 -18.98
N THR A 396 18.06 22.93 -20.27
CA THR A 396 18.97 23.36 -21.33
C THR A 396 19.03 24.88 -21.51
N ASP A 397 17.98 25.60 -21.11
CA ASP A 397 17.92 27.07 -21.11
C ASP A 397 18.48 27.72 -19.82
N GLY A 398 18.98 26.91 -18.88
CA GLY A 398 19.50 27.34 -17.59
C GLY A 398 18.44 27.47 -16.50
N ASP A 399 17.16 27.21 -16.80
CA ASP A 399 16.13 27.12 -15.77
C ASP A 399 16.35 25.88 -14.90
N CYS A 400 15.77 25.90 -13.69
CA CYS A 400 15.94 24.82 -12.73
C CYS A 400 14.60 24.37 -12.15
N ILE A 401 14.40 23.05 -12.10
CA ILE A 401 13.22 22.43 -11.49
C ILE A 401 13.64 21.74 -10.20
N GLU A 402 12.96 22.05 -9.09
CA GLU A 402 13.18 21.42 -7.80
C GLU A 402 12.50 20.04 -7.71
N PHE A 403 12.96 19.21 -6.75
CA PHE A 403 12.32 17.95 -6.35
C PHE A 403 12.05 16.95 -7.48
N GLN A 404 12.97 16.85 -8.44
CA GLN A 404 12.88 15.87 -9.51
C GLN A 404 13.58 14.58 -9.09
N THR A 405 13.06 13.44 -9.54
CA THR A 405 13.86 12.21 -9.59
C THR A 405 14.85 12.30 -10.77
N GLU A 406 15.86 11.44 -10.79
CA GLU A 406 16.80 11.36 -11.92
C GLU A 406 16.04 11.04 -13.23
N ASP A 407 15.11 10.08 -13.19
CA ASP A 407 14.30 9.68 -14.34
C ASP A 407 13.40 10.82 -14.85
N ASP A 408 12.74 11.55 -13.95
CA ASP A 408 11.87 12.68 -14.33
C ASP A 408 12.69 13.83 -14.92
N CYS A 409 13.91 14.06 -14.40
CA CYS A 409 14.81 15.06 -14.93
C CYS A 409 15.31 14.71 -16.33
N LEU A 410 15.69 13.46 -16.56
CA LEU A 410 16.10 12.96 -17.88
C LEU A 410 14.95 13.01 -18.90
N ALA A 411 13.71 12.75 -18.47
CA ALA A 411 12.53 12.80 -19.33
C ALA A 411 12.25 14.19 -19.92
N VAL A 412 12.69 15.26 -19.25
CA VAL A 412 12.63 16.64 -19.76
C VAL A 412 13.94 17.11 -20.40
N ALA A 413 14.85 16.18 -20.70
CA ALA A 413 16.19 16.45 -21.22
C ALA A 413 17.01 17.41 -20.33
N GLY A 414 16.76 17.38 -19.01
CA GLY A 414 17.52 18.13 -18.03
C GLY A 414 18.68 17.33 -17.46
N LEU A 415 19.63 18.04 -16.84
CA LEU A 415 20.77 17.47 -16.13
C LEU A 415 20.49 17.40 -14.64
N PHE A 416 20.36 16.18 -14.12
CA PHE A 416 20.14 15.94 -12.71
C PHE A 416 21.40 16.27 -11.90
N GLN A 417 21.26 17.11 -10.88
CA GLN A 417 22.39 17.60 -10.09
C GLN A 417 22.77 16.67 -8.91
N GLY A 418 22.03 15.57 -8.75
CA GLY A 418 22.21 14.60 -7.68
C GLY A 418 21.19 14.75 -6.55
N ASP A 419 21.13 13.76 -5.68
CA ASP A 419 20.19 13.73 -4.57
C ASP A 419 20.44 14.90 -3.59
N ALA A 420 19.36 15.44 -3.02
CA ALA A 420 19.40 16.49 -2.01
C ALA A 420 20.07 17.81 -2.47
N THR A 421 20.18 18.05 -3.78
CA THR A 421 20.55 19.35 -4.32
C THR A 421 19.31 20.23 -4.53
N SER A 422 19.48 21.54 -4.36
CA SER A 422 18.45 22.55 -4.65
C SER A 422 18.87 23.47 -5.78
N CYS A 423 17.90 24.07 -6.47
CA CYS A 423 18.15 25.07 -7.51
C CYS A 423 18.93 26.29 -6.99
N ALA A 424 18.83 26.60 -5.70
CA ALA A 424 19.63 27.66 -5.07
C ALA A 424 21.14 27.39 -5.09
N THR A 425 21.53 26.12 -5.16
CA THR A 425 22.94 25.66 -5.15
C THR A 425 23.36 24.93 -6.42
N ALA A 426 22.41 24.60 -7.30
CA ALA A 426 22.61 23.84 -8.53
C ALA A 426 23.54 24.54 -9.53
N GLY A 427 23.49 25.88 -9.59
CA GLY A 427 24.30 26.64 -10.53
C GLY A 427 24.00 26.30 -11.99
N CYS A 428 22.71 26.16 -12.33
CA CYS A 428 22.28 25.84 -13.69
C CYS A 428 22.73 26.95 -14.65
N GLU A 429 23.56 26.56 -15.60
CA GLU A 429 23.97 27.37 -16.74
C GLU A 429 23.38 26.73 -18.00
N PRO A 430 22.99 27.52 -19.02
CA PRO A 430 22.53 26.98 -20.29
C PRO A 430 23.58 26.03 -20.89
N PHE A 431 23.15 24.85 -21.35
CA PHE A 431 24.04 23.84 -21.95
C PHE A 431 23.38 23.20 -23.17
N LEU A 432 24.21 22.80 -24.14
CA LEU A 432 23.77 22.07 -25.32
C LEU A 432 24.09 20.58 -25.14
N PRO A 433 23.10 19.68 -25.07
CA PRO A 433 23.31 18.27 -24.76
C PRO A 433 24.08 17.50 -25.84
N ASN A 434 24.31 18.09 -27.01
CA ASN A 434 25.09 17.53 -28.10
C ASN A 434 26.24 18.43 -28.57
N ASP A 435 26.78 19.23 -27.65
CA ASP A 435 27.95 20.08 -27.94
C ASP A 435 29.19 19.25 -28.27
N ASP A 436 29.42 18.17 -27.49
CA ASP A 436 30.53 17.26 -27.68
C ASP A 436 30.13 16.07 -28.59
N CYS A 437 31.07 15.59 -29.39
CA CYS A 437 30.90 14.43 -30.26
C CYS A 437 30.46 13.18 -29.50
N ALA A 438 31.00 12.99 -28.30
CA ALA A 438 30.67 11.85 -27.45
C ALA A 438 29.16 11.79 -27.11
N ASP A 439 28.51 12.95 -27.08
CA ASP A 439 27.10 13.13 -26.71
C ASP A 439 26.19 13.32 -27.96
N ALA A 440 26.66 12.85 -29.13
CA ALA A 440 25.90 12.94 -30.38
C ALA A 440 24.48 12.35 -30.25
N ILE A 441 23.47 13.21 -30.44
CA ILE A 441 22.06 12.81 -30.30
C ILE A 441 21.65 11.91 -31.47
N PRO A 442 21.01 10.75 -31.20
CA PRO A 442 20.47 9.90 -32.27
C PRO A 442 19.31 10.59 -32.99
N ILE A 443 19.34 10.57 -34.32
CA ILE A 443 18.30 11.15 -35.17
C ILE A 443 17.89 10.19 -36.29
N ILE A 444 16.69 10.40 -36.83
CA ILE A 444 16.10 9.63 -37.92
C ILE A 444 15.95 10.49 -39.19
N LEU A 445 15.51 9.87 -40.30
CA LEU A 445 15.16 10.60 -41.51
C LEU A 445 14.08 11.66 -41.24
N GLY A 446 14.15 12.78 -41.97
CA GLY A 446 13.26 13.92 -41.79
C GLY A 446 13.94 15.10 -41.11
N ASN A 447 13.14 15.94 -40.44
CA ASN A 447 13.55 17.25 -39.96
C ASN A 447 13.88 17.20 -38.46
N THR A 448 15.10 17.57 -38.10
CA THR A 448 15.55 17.70 -36.71
C THR A 448 15.89 19.17 -36.43
N PRO A 449 15.23 19.86 -35.48
CA PRO A 449 15.63 21.19 -35.07
C PRO A 449 16.97 21.15 -34.33
N PHE A 450 17.82 22.17 -34.53
CA PHE A 450 19.10 22.29 -33.84
C PHE A 450 19.43 23.75 -33.49
N SER A 451 20.36 23.94 -32.55
CA SER A 451 20.94 25.22 -32.18
C SER A 451 22.45 25.05 -31.94
N THR A 452 23.24 25.99 -32.42
CA THR A 452 24.68 26.12 -32.11
C THR A 452 24.95 27.32 -31.19
N LEU A 453 23.91 28.00 -30.70
CA LEU A 453 24.04 29.11 -29.76
C LEU A 453 24.63 28.62 -28.44
N GLY A 454 25.86 29.03 -28.14
CA GLY A 454 26.58 28.62 -26.93
C GLY A 454 27.40 27.33 -27.09
N ALA A 455 27.41 26.75 -28.29
CA ALA A 455 28.25 25.59 -28.59
C ALA A 455 29.73 25.93 -28.49
N THR A 456 30.53 24.98 -28.01
CA THR A 456 31.98 25.00 -28.13
C THR A 456 32.39 24.27 -29.42
N THR A 457 33.68 24.01 -29.59
CA THR A 457 34.18 23.34 -30.79
C THR A 457 34.90 22.07 -30.42
N ASP A 458 34.33 20.94 -30.85
CA ASP A 458 34.82 19.59 -30.55
C ASP A 458 35.12 18.78 -31.82
N GLY A 459 35.88 17.69 -31.70
CA GLY A 459 36.13 16.75 -32.79
C GLY A 459 37.25 17.13 -33.76
N PRO A 460 37.48 16.29 -34.78
CA PRO A 460 38.68 16.37 -35.62
C PRO A 460 38.68 17.62 -36.51
N ALA A 461 39.88 18.15 -36.75
CA ALA A 461 40.08 19.17 -37.78
C ALA A 461 39.80 18.59 -39.17
N LEU A 462 39.16 19.38 -40.04
CA LEU A 462 38.87 18.93 -41.40
C LEU A 462 40.16 18.74 -42.22
N PRO A 463 40.26 17.69 -43.06
CA PRO A 463 41.40 17.50 -43.94
C PRO A 463 41.38 18.47 -45.12
N ALA A 464 42.52 18.55 -45.84
CA ALA A 464 42.65 19.39 -47.03
C ALA A 464 41.70 19.02 -48.18
N SER A 465 41.14 17.81 -48.20
CA SER A 465 40.10 17.43 -49.16
C SER A 465 38.77 18.17 -48.94
N CYS A 466 38.57 18.74 -47.76
CA CYS A 466 37.43 19.59 -47.41
C CYS A 466 37.78 21.09 -47.49
N MET A 467 38.91 21.44 -48.11
CA MET A 467 39.36 22.82 -48.24
C MET A 467 38.59 23.51 -49.37
N GLU A 468 37.36 23.89 -49.08
CA GLU A 468 36.57 24.84 -49.87
C GLU A 468 37.09 26.28 -49.62
N PRO A 469 36.66 27.33 -50.36
CA PRO A 469 37.35 28.63 -50.41
C PRO A 469 37.64 29.29 -49.05
N ALA A 470 36.89 28.92 -48.01
CA ALA A 470 37.01 29.40 -46.63
C ALA A 470 38.04 28.65 -45.75
N GLY A 471 38.65 27.56 -46.24
CA GLY A 471 39.65 26.78 -45.50
C GLY A 471 39.06 25.55 -44.80
N THR A 472 39.76 25.07 -43.76
CA THR A 472 39.43 23.83 -43.02
C THR A 472 38.94 24.08 -41.59
N PHE A 473 38.64 25.32 -41.23
CA PHE A 473 38.12 25.64 -39.90
C PHE A 473 36.67 25.14 -39.79
N PHE A 474 36.32 24.62 -38.62
CA PHE A 474 34.98 24.22 -38.24
C PHE A 474 34.78 24.73 -36.82
N GLY A 475 33.73 25.51 -36.58
CA GLY A 475 33.49 26.17 -35.31
C GLY A 475 32.06 26.08 -34.85
N MET A 476 31.90 26.19 -33.52
CA MET A 476 30.64 26.20 -32.78
C MET A 476 29.68 25.11 -33.26
N ASP A 477 29.99 23.88 -32.91
CA ASP A 477 29.37 22.70 -33.52
C ASP A 477 28.55 21.87 -32.55
N VAL A 478 27.58 21.17 -33.12
CA VAL A 478 26.79 20.17 -32.43
C VAL A 478 26.77 18.88 -33.23
N TRP A 479 26.55 17.77 -32.52
CA TRP A 479 26.72 16.42 -33.05
C TRP A 479 25.42 15.63 -33.06
N PHE A 480 25.24 14.84 -34.11
CA PHE A 480 24.13 13.91 -34.25
C PHE A 480 24.65 12.56 -34.74
N ARG A 481 23.92 11.49 -34.44
CA ARG A 481 24.21 10.14 -34.91
C ARG A 481 23.04 9.60 -35.71
N TYR A 482 23.31 9.08 -36.90
CA TYR A 482 22.33 8.44 -37.76
C TYR A 482 22.75 7.00 -38.05
N VAL A 483 21.81 6.05 -37.96
CA VAL A 483 22.02 4.64 -38.34
C VAL A 483 21.22 4.37 -39.62
N PRO A 484 21.88 4.13 -40.77
CA PRO A 484 21.20 3.90 -42.05
C PRO A 484 20.44 2.57 -42.09
N ASP A 485 19.21 2.61 -42.61
CA ASP A 485 18.32 1.49 -42.92
C ASP A 485 18.54 0.89 -44.32
N GLY A 486 19.54 1.39 -45.05
CA GLY A 486 19.87 0.97 -46.40
C GLY A 486 21.30 1.31 -46.77
N THR A 487 21.75 0.72 -47.89
CA THR A 487 23.02 1.13 -48.51
C THR A 487 22.73 2.04 -49.68
N GLY A 488 23.29 3.24 -49.65
CA GLY A 488 22.95 4.27 -50.63
C GLY A 488 23.53 5.63 -50.27
N THR A 489 22.81 6.67 -50.61
CA THR A 489 23.21 8.07 -50.39
C THR A 489 22.26 8.72 -49.40
N LEU A 490 22.80 9.20 -48.28
CA LEU A 490 22.11 10.07 -47.34
C LEU A 490 22.41 11.53 -47.71
N THR A 491 21.39 12.28 -48.06
CA THR A 491 21.48 13.73 -48.22
C THR A 491 21.22 14.39 -46.86
N VAL A 492 22.17 15.21 -46.42
CA VAL A 492 22.15 15.96 -45.16
C VAL A 492 22.08 17.43 -45.51
N SER A 493 21.01 18.12 -45.10
CA SER A 493 20.73 19.49 -45.54
C SER A 493 20.41 20.43 -44.38
N THR A 494 20.92 21.66 -44.47
CA THR A 494 20.50 22.84 -43.69
C THR A 494 19.98 23.95 -44.61
N CYS A 495 19.79 23.65 -45.89
CA CYS A 495 19.51 24.62 -46.94
C CYS A 495 18.25 25.41 -46.67
N ASP A 496 18.37 26.74 -46.68
CA ASP A 496 17.29 27.70 -46.40
C ASP A 496 16.56 27.46 -45.06
N GLN A 497 17.15 26.67 -44.17
CA GLN A 497 16.57 26.20 -42.92
C GLN A 497 17.43 26.53 -41.69
N ALA A 498 18.57 27.20 -41.88
CA ALA A 498 19.36 27.78 -40.80
C ALA A 498 19.44 29.30 -40.98
N ASP A 499 19.55 30.02 -39.86
CA ASP A 499 19.63 31.49 -39.83
C ASP A 499 21.07 32.03 -39.88
N TYR A 500 22.05 31.16 -40.08
CA TYR A 500 23.47 31.46 -40.13
C TYR A 500 24.18 30.63 -41.20
N ASP A 501 25.45 30.97 -41.43
CA ASP A 501 26.31 30.33 -42.41
C ASP A 501 26.82 28.98 -41.86
N THR A 502 26.23 27.89 -42.37
CA THR A 502 26.39 26.54 -41.85
C THR A 502 27.48 25.79 -42.59
N ARG A 503 28.21 24.97 -41.84
CA ARG A 503 29.16 23.99 -42.37
C ARG A 503 28.78 22.61 -41.88
N LEU A 504 28.89 21.61 -42.75
CA LEU A 504 28.53 20.21 -42.45
C LEU A 504 29.72 19.28 -42.65
N ALA A 505 29.82 18.27 -41.79
CA ALA A 505 30.73 17.14 -41.96
C ALA A 505 30.09 15.84 -41.48
N ALA A 506 30.41 14.74 -42.15
CA ALA A 506 29.97 13.40 -41.80
C ALA A 506 31.18 12.49 -41.57
N TYR A 507 31.12 11.66 -40.53
CA TYR A 507 32.19 10.75 -40.15
C TYR A 507 31.66 9.34 -39.92
N VAL A 508 32.51 8.34 -40.15
CA VAL A 508 32.32 6.95 -39.69
C VAL A 508 33.32 6.64 -38.58
N GLY A 509 33.03 5.61 -37.78
CA GLY A 509 33.82 5.25 -36.60
C GLY A 509 33.37 5.98 -35.34
N SER A 510 34.17 5.89 -34.28
CA SER A 510 33.93 6.61 -33.02
C SER A 510 34.56 8.00 -33.04
N CYS A 511 34.17 8.90 -32.14
CA CYS A 511 34.72 10.27 -32.05
C CYS A 511 36.26 10.31 -31.99
N ASP A 512 36.90 9.35 -31.29
CA ASP A 512 38.36 9.25 -31.18
C ASP A 512 39.06 8.74 -32.46
N GLN A 513 38.30 8.10 -33.35
CA GLN A 513 38.79 7.48 -34.60
C GLN A 513 37.92 7.89 -35.79
N ALA A 514 37.34 9.10 -35.73
CA ALA A 514 36.37 9.57 -36.70
C ALA A 514 37.04 9.76 -38.07
N GLU A 515 36.66 8.94 -39.03
CA GLU A 515 37.12 9.04 -40.41
C GLU A 515 36.10 9.83 -41.22
N ILE A 516 36.54 10.91 -41.83
CA ILE A 516 35.64 11.78 -42.58
C ILE A 516 35.16 11.10 -43.87
N VAL A 517 33.86 11.20 -44.12
CA VAL A 517 33.18 10.63 -45.28
C VAL A 517 32.80 11.72 -46.26
N ALA A 518 32.20 12.80 -45.75
CA ALA A 518 31.75 13.93 -46.53
C ALA A 518 31.88 15.21 -45.72
N CYS A 519 32.00 16.33 -46.41
CA CYS A 519 32.12 17.64 -45.82
C CYS A 519 31.75 18.68 -46.87
N VAL A 520 31.09 19.75 -46.45
CA VAL A 520 30.73 20.85 -47.34
C VAL A 520 30.66 22.13 -46.54
N ASP A 521 31.02 23.21 -47.21
CA ASP A 521 30.90 24.57 -46.73
C ASP A 521 30.40 25.42 -47.90
N ASP A 522 29.11 25.72 -47.88
CA ASP A 522 28.32 26.15 -49.03
C ASP A 522 28.19 25.09 -50.14
N THR A 523 27.02 25.04 -50.76
CA THR A 523 26.80 24.27 -51.99
C THR A 523 26.68 25.18 -53.21
N PHE A 524 26.91 24.61 -54.39
CA PHE A 524 26.56 25.23 -55.68
C PHE A 524 25.10 24.97 -56.09
N ASP A 525 24.28 24.40 -55.21
CA ASP A 525 22.88 24.12 -55.47
C ASP A 525 22.08 25.43 -55.69
N PRO A 526 21.40 25.61 -56.84
CA PRO A 526 20.63 26.82 -57.14
C PRO A 526 19.40 27.01 -56.26
N PHE A 527 19.09 26.08 -55.35
CA PHE A 527 18.00 26.15 -54.38
C PHE A 527 18.48 26.18 -52.93
N CYS A 528 19.77 26.41 -52.69
CA CYS A 528 20.34 26.56 -51.35
C CYS A 528 21.03 27.91 -51.24
N PHE A 529 20.44 28.83 -50.48
CA PHE A 529 20.91 30.20 -50.37
C PHE A 529 21.37 30.53 -48.94
N GLY A 530 21.90 31.74 -48.76
CA GLY A 530 22.16 32.29 -47.43
C GLY A 530 23.39 31.74 -46.70
N GLY A 531 24.28 31.03 -47.41
CA GLY A 531 25.46 30.40 -46.79
C GLY A 531 25.14 29.08 -46.09
N THR A 532 24.05 28.42 -46.49
CA THR A 532 23.64 27.15 -45.90
C THR A 532 24.18 25.97 -46.72
N SER A 533 24.29 24.81 -46.06
CA SER A 533 25.03 23.66 -46.57
C SER A 533 24.12 22.44 -46.83
N ILE A 534 24.46 21.68 -47.87
CA ILE A 534 23.90 20.36 -48.19
C ILE A 534 25.00 19.44 -48.73
N MET A 535 25.04 18.20 -48.24
CA MET A 535 26.00 17.19 -48.67
C MET A 535 25.32 15.85 -48.91
N ASP A 536 25.86 15.10 -49.85
CA ASP A 536 25.55 13.70 -50.07
C ASP A 536 26.61 12.83 -49.39
N VAL A 537 26.17 11.94 -48.52
CA VAL A 537 27.00 11.05 -47.71
C VAL A 537 26.75 9.62 -48.18
N PRO A 538 27.74 8.90 -48.71
CA PRO A 538 27.59 7.47 -48.95
C PRO A 538 27.47 6.75 -47.61
N VAL A 539 26.39 6.00 -47.44
CA VAL A 539 26.09 5.27 -46.21
C VAL A 539 25.93 3.78 -46.48
N THR A 540 26.35 2.98 -45.50
CA THR A 540 26.19 1.52 -45.52
C THR A 540 25.18 1.14 -44.46
N CYS A 541 24.30 0.21 -44.81
CA CYS A 541 23.31 -0.35 -43.91
C CYS A 541 23.90 -0.70 -42.53
N GLY A 542 23.27 -0.20 -41.47
CA GLY A 542 23.61 -0.52 -40.07
C GLY A 542 24.93 0.08 -39.56
N GLU A 543 25.72 0.74 -40.41
CA GLU A 543 26.98 1.39 -40.01
C GLU A 543 26.69 2.85 -39.59
N PRO A 544 26.80 3.19 -38.29
CA PRO A 544 26.45 4.53 -37.82
C PRO A 544 27.34 5.62 -38.44
N VAL A 545 26.72 6.76 -38.72
CA VAL A 545 27.38 7.97 -39.20
C VAL A 545 27.19 9.09 -38.19
N LEU A 546 28.28 9.76 -37.84
CA LEU A 546 28.27 10.97 -37.02
C LEU A 546 28.14 12.18 -37.94
N LEU A 547 27.17 13.03 -37.67
CA LEU A 547 26.89 14.25 -38.40
C LEU A 547 27.23 15.45 -37.51
N ARG A 548 28.15 16.28 -37.99
CA ARG A 548 28.62 17.49 -37.33
C ARG A 548 28.02 18.71 -38.03
N VAL A 549 27.34 19.56 -37.27
CA VAL A 549 26.70 20.79 -37.75
C VAL A 549 27.30 21.98 -37.03
N GLY A 550 27.91 22.91 -37.77
CA GLY A 550 28.52 24.11 -37.17
C GLY A 550 28.67 25.20 -38.21
N SER A 551 29.78 25.95 -38.16
CA SER A 551 30.08 27.05 -39.08
C SER A 551 31.51 26.96 -39.62
N PHE A 552 31.76 27.61 -40.77
CA PHE A 552 33.11 27.85 -41.31
C PHE A 552 33.94 28.85 -40.49
N SER A 553 33.31 29.51 -39.52
CA SER A 553 33.86 30.53 -38.64
C SER A 553 33.28 30.35 -37.23
N VAL A 554 33.24 31.41 -36.44
CA VAL A 554 32.68 31.42 -35.06
C VAL A 554 31.21 31.83 -35.01
N TYR A 555 30.50 31.77 -36.14
CA TYR A 555 29.07 32.11 -36.17
C TYR A 555 28.25 30.98 -35.55
N THR A 556 27.20 31.38 -34.85
CA THR A 556 26.24 30.49 -34.19
C THR A 556 24.84 30.90 -34.59
N GLY A 557 23.92 29.95 -34.57
CA GLY A 557 22.52 30.23 -34.86
C GLY A 557 21.64 29.02 -34.62
N THR A 558 20.46 29.06 -35.19
CA THR A 558 19.46 27.99 -35.08
C THR A 558 19.04 27.52 -36.47
N GLY A 559 18.56 26.29 -36.56
CA GLY A 559 18.06 25.79 -37.82
C GLY A 559 17.36 24.44 -37.74
N THR A 560 17.11 23.87 -38.91
CA THR A 560 16.61 22.50 -39.09
C THR A 560 17.61 21.72 -39.94
N LEU A 561 18.02 20.56 -39.42
CA LEU A 561 18.80 19.56 -40.12
C LEU A 561 17.83 18.58 -40.77
N THR A 562 17.83 18.52 -42.10
CA THR A 562 16.96 17.63 -42.86
C THR A 562 17.75 16.48 -43.44
N LEU A 563 17.32 15.26 -43.15
CA LEU A 563 17.89 14.01 -43.66
C LEU A 563 16.94 13.36 -44.68
N THR A 564 17.44 13.05 -45.87
CA THR A 564 16.72 12.25 -46.88
C THR A 564 17.63 11.16 -47.43
N PHE A 565 17.09 9.98 -47.74
CA PHE A 565 17.87 8.84 -48.19
C PHE A 565 17.41 8.35 -49.57
N GLU A 566 18.36 8.03 -50.44
CA GLU A 566 18.15 7.34 -51.72
C GLU A 566 19.07 6.12 -51.79
N GLY A 567 18.49 4.92 -51.84
CA GLY A 567 19.27 3.69 -51.90
C GLY A 567 18.42 2.44 -51.83
N ASP A 568 19.10 1.30 -51.81
CA ASP A 568 18.45 0.01 -51.59
C ASP A 568 18.35 -0.21 -50.07
N GLY A 569 17.11 -0.33 -49.58
CA GLY A 569 16.84 -0.72 -48.20
C GLY A 569 17.47 -2.07 -47.88
N CYS A 570 17.99 -2.22 -46.67
CA CYS A 570 18.43 -3.50 -46.16
C CYS A 570 17.46 -3.97 -45.08
N LYS A 571 17.34 -5.29 -44.92
CA LYS A 571 16.69 -5.82 -43.73
C LYS A 571 17.68 -5.66 -42.59
N LEU A 572 17.51 -4.66 -41.73
CA LEU A 572 18.33 -4.54 -40.53
C LEU A 572 18.11 -5.83 -39.71
N PRO A 573 19.17 -6.53 -39.27
CA PRO A 573 19.02 -7.67 -38.37
C PRO A 573 18.31 -7.20 -37.09
N GLY A 574 17.07 -7.64 -36.89
CA GLY A 574 16.23 -7.20 -35.77
C GLY A 574 15.06 -6.29 -36.15
N ASP A 575 15.02 -5.74 -37.38
CA ASP A 575 13.88 -4.98 -37.91
C ASP A 575 12.85 -5.98 -38.46
N VAL A 576 11.84 -6.23 -37.64
CA VAL A 576 10.82 -7.26 -37.84
C VAL A 576 9.64 -6.70 -38.60
N ASP A 577 9.29 -5.42 -38.40
CA ASP A 577 8.14 -4.79 -39.05
C ASP A 577 8.47 -4.07 -40.36
N GLY A 578 9.77 -3.91 -40.66
CA GLY A 578 10.31 -3.37 -41.90
C GLY A 578 10.25 -1.85 -41.99
N ASP A 579 10.22 -1.15 -40.85
CA ASP A 579 10.15 0.31 -40.78
C ASP A 579 11.51 1.01 -40.84
N GLY A 580 12.60 0.24 -40.88
CA GLY A 580 13.98 0.75 -40.97
C GLY A 580 14.60 1.09 -39.62
N ILE A 581 13.92 0.83 -38.50
CA ILE A 581 14.44 0.98 -37.14
C ILE A 581 14.42 -0.41 -36.47
N VAL A 582 15.29 -0.63 -35.48
CA VAL A 582 15.19 -1.76 -34.56
C VAL A 582 14.85 -1.17 -33.20
N GLY A 583 13.56 -1.17 -32.87
CA GLY A 583 13.02 -0.44 -31.74
C GLY A 583 11.91 -1.18 -31.00
N PHE A 584 11.09 -0.40 -30.29
CA PHE A 584 10.02 -0.95 -29.45
C PHE A 584 8.99 -1.77 -30.24
N LEU A 585 8.69 -1.38 -31.49
CA LEU A 585 7.72 -2.09 -32.31
C LEU A 585 8.24 -3.45 -32.79
N ASP A 586 9.54 -3.58 -33.07
CA ASP A 586 10.17 -4.86 -33.38
C ASP A 586 10.23 -5.79 -32.19
N LEU A 587 10.57 -5.24 -31.02
CA LEU A 587 10.51 -5.97 -29.76
C LEU A 587 9.11 -6.51 -29.51
N LEU A 588 8.09 -5.67 -29.71
CA LEU A 588 6.70 -6.08 -29.57
C LEU A 588 6.33 -7.13 -30.62
N ALA A 589 6.80 -7.00 -31.85
CA ALA A 589 6.55 -7.96 -32.92
C ALA A 589 7.12 -9.36 -32.56
N VAL A 590 8.35 -9.43 -32.04
CA VAL A 590 8.94 -10.69 -31.55
C VAL A 590 8.18 -11.26 -30.35
N LEU A 591 7.88 -10.45 -29.35
CA LEU A 591 7.13 -10.90 -28.17
C LEU A 591 5.70 -11.36 -28.51
N SER A 592 5.08 -10.77 -29.53
CA SER A 592 3.73 -11.13 -29.98
C SER A 592 3.67 -12.44 -30.79
N ALA A 593 4.79 -12.81 -31.42
CA ALA A 593 4.90 -14.00 -32.26
C ALA A 593 5.49 -15.22 -31.53
N TRP A 594 5.72 -15.11 -30.22
CA TRP A 594 6.43 -16.10 -29.41
C TRP A 594 5.89 -17.53 -29.57
N GLY A 595 6.79 -18.47 -29.83
CA GLY A 595 6.49 -19.88 -30.04
C GLY A 595 6.56 -20.32 -31.52
N PRO A 596 5.97 -21.47 -31.88
CA PRO A 596 6.15 -22.08 -33.20
C PRO A 596 5.66 -21.18 -34.33
N CYS A 597 6.55 -20.88 -35.26
CA CYS A 597 6.25 -20.01 -36.37
C CYS A 597 7.06 -20.39 -37.61
N ALA A 598 6.47 -21.20 -38.50
CA ALA A 598 7.21 -21.80 -39.62
C ALA A 598 7.65 -20.82 -40.73
N ALA A 599 7.24 -19.54 -40.70
CA ALA A 599 7.59 -18.52 -41.69
C ALA A 599 7.13 -17.08 -41.31
N CYS A 600 7.25 -16.64 -40.05
CA CYS A 600 6.98 -15.23 -39.72
C CYS A 600 8.25 -14.37 -39.70
N PRO A 601 8.12 -13.05 -39.93
CA PRO A 601 9.23 -12.12 -39.88
C PRO A 601 10.02 -12.11 -38.55
N ALA A 602 9.37 -12.54 -37.45
CA ALA A 602 9.93 -12.59 -36.09
C ALA A 602 10.80 -13.81 -35.80
N ASP A 603 10.79 -14.84 -36.65
CA ASP A 603 11.74 -15.96 -36.59
C ASP A 603 13.00 -15.54 -37.35
N LEU A 604 13.92 -14.91 -36.62
CA LEU A 604 15.10 -14.24 -37.15
C LEU A 604 16.24 -15.23 -37.39
N ASN A 605 16.29 -16.33 -36.65
CA ASN A 605 17.30 -17.37 -36.82
C ASN A 605 16.86 -18.49 -37.80
N GLY A 606 15.57 -18.56 -38.15
CA GLY A 606 15.00 -19.48 -39.13
C GLY A 606 14.81 -20.92 -38.64
N ASP A 607 14.74 -21.15 -37.33
CA ASP A 607 14.59 -22.49 -36.75
C ASP A 607 13.13 -22.96 -36.63
N GLY A 608 12.18 -22.09 -37.01
CA GLY A 608 10.75 -22.36 -36.99
C GLY A 608 10.08 -22.07 -35.66
N VAL A 609 10.76 -21.43 -34.71
CA VAL A 609 10.24 -21.01 -33.40
C VAL A 609 10.73 -19.59 -33.11
N VAL A 610 9.83 -18.70 -32.72
CA VAL A 610 10.20 -17.39 -32.16
C VAL A 610 10.49 -17.58 -30.67
N ASP A 611 11.75 -17.43 -30.28
CA ASP A 611 12.17 -17.58 -28.90
C ASP A 611 13.21 -16.55 -28.44
N PHE A 612 13.92 -16.87 -27.35
CA PHE A 612 14.91 -15.98 -26.76
C PHE A 612 16.06 -15.64 -27.72
N VAL A 613 16.39 -16.51 -28.68
CA VAL A 613 17.45 -16.27 -29.64
C VAL A 613 17.05 -15.18 -30.65
N ASP A 614 15.77 -15.12 -31.04
CA ASP A 614 15.25 -14.06 -31.90
C ASP A 614 15.16 -12.73 -31.16
N LEU A 615 14.73 -12.76 -29.90
CA LEU A 615 14.76 -11.57 -29.03
C LEU A 615 16.16 -10.98 -28.89
N LEU A 616 17.17 -11.83 -28.70
CA LEU A 616 18.57 -11.37 -28.65
C LEU A 616 19.01 -10.70 -29.96
N SER A 617 18.44 -11.09 -31.09
CA SER A 617 18.77 -10.49 -32.40
C SER A 617 18.19 -9.07 -32.53
N VAL A 618 17.00 -8.81 -31.99
CA VAL A 618 16.43 -7.45 -31.89
C VAL A 618 17.24 -6.60 -30.92
N LEU A 619 17.56 -7.11 -29.73
CA LEU A 619 18.33 -6.37 -28.73
C LEU A 619 19.77 -6.05 -29.19
N ALA A 620 20.38 -6.93 -29.98
CA ALA A 620 21.71 -6.70 -30.53
C ALA A 620 21.73 -5.65 -31.66
N GLY A 621 20.61 -5.43 -32.34
CA GLY A 621 20.45 -4.48 -33.44
C GLY A 621 19.86 -3.12 -33.06
N TRP A 622 19.56 -2.89 -31.77
CA TRP A 622 18.78 -1.75 -31.29
C TRP A 622 19.30 -0.40 -31.82
N SER A 623 18.44 0.34 -32.51
CA SER A 623 18.80 1.61 -33.16
C SER A 623 17.91 2.79 -32.79
N GLY A 624 16.80 2.58 -32.05
CA GLY A 624 15.92 3.65 -31.59
C GLY A 624 14.70 3.13 -30.83
#